data_AF-A0A7C4NVE2-F1
#
_entry.id   AF-A0A7C4NVE2-F1
#
_cell.length_a   1.000
_cell.length_b   1.000
_cell.length_c   1.000
_cell.angle_alpha   90.00
_cell.angle_beta   90.00
_cell.angle_gamma   90.00
#
_symmetry.space_group_name_H-M   'P 1'
#
loop_
_entity.id
_entity.type
_entity.pdbx_description
1 polymer ?
#
loop_
_entity_poly.entity_id
_entity_poly.type
_entity_poly.pdbx_seq_one_letter_code
_entity_poly.pdbx_strand_id
1 'polypeptide(L)' 'MHYFGYKNGELYCEEVPIKKIIEEVGTPVYIYSAKTIRRHYKVFEESFS' A
#
# COMPACT_ATOMS: atom_id res chain seq x y z
N MET A 1 -4.61 -9.31 2.55
CA MET A 1 -5.30 -8.20 1.85
C MET A 1 -4.44 -6.96 1.98
N HIS A 2 -3.91 -6.47 0.85
CA HIS A 2 -3.03 -5.31 0.78
C HIS A 2 -3.84 -4.00 0.78
N TYR A 3 -3.25 -2.88 1.21
CA TYR A 3 -3.89 -1.57 1.20
C TYR A 3 -3.77 -0.88 -0.16
N PHE A 4 -4.12 -1.61 -1.23
CA PHE A 4 -4.34 -1.04 -2.55
C PHE A 4 -5.82 -1.17 -2.88
N GLY A 5 -6.43 -0.07 -3.31
CA GLY A 5 -7.86 -0.05 -3.59
C GLY A 5 -8.26 1.09 -4.49
N TYR A 6 -9.38 0.90 -5.19
CA TYR A 6 -9.97 1.95 -6.01
C TYR A 6 -10.92 2.81 -5.18
N LYS A 7 -10.80 4.13 -5.31
CA LYS A 7 -11.74 5.13 -4.78
C LYS A 7 -12.15 6.02 -5.94
N ASN A 8 -13.44 6.03 -6.30
CA ASN A 8 -13.98 6.81 -7.42
C ASN A 8 -13.23 6.59 -8.76
N GLY A 9 -12.81 5.35 -9.04
CA GLY A 9 -12.11 4.99 -10.28
C GLY A 9 -10.60 5.27 -10.29
N GLU A 10 -10.05 5.88 -9.25
CA GLU A 10 -8.60 6.09 -9.10
C GLU A 10 -8.00 5.08 -8.13
N LEU A 11 -6.80 4.58 -8.44
CA LEU A 11 -6.08 3.60 -7.61
C LEU A 11 -5.28 4.32 -6.53
N TYR A 12 -5.41 3.84 -5.30
CA TYR A 12 -4.71 4.35 -4.12
C TYR A 12 -3.82 3.27 -3.50
N CYS A 13 -2.68 3.70 -2.96
CA CYS A 13 -1.97 2.97 -1.91
C CYS A 13 -2.27 3.68 -0.59
N GLU A 14 -2.95 3.00 0.33
CA GLU A 14 -3.48 3.60 1.56
C GLU A 14 -4.36 4.82 1.26
N GLU A 15 -3.93 6.02 1.66
CA GLU A 15 -4.64 7.29 1.42
C GLU A 15 -3.95 8.16 0.35
N VAL A 16 -2.99 7.60 -0.40
CA VAL A 16 -2.24 8.31 -1.44
C VAL A 16 -2.66 7.82 -2.83
N PRO A 17 -3.10 8.71 -3.73
CA PRO A 17 -3.36 8.33 -5.13
C PRO A 17 -2.06 7.88 -5.81
N ILE A 18 -2.08 6.74 -6.50
CA ILE A 18 -0.91 6.21 -7.22
C ILE A 18 -0.44 7.18 -8.31
N LYS A 19 -1.38 7.88 -8.96
CA LYS A 19 -1.08 8.87 -9.99
C LYS A 19 -0.15 9.97 -9.48
N LYS A 20 -0.39 10.48 -8.27
CA LYS A 20 0.47 11.49 -7.63
C LYS A 20 1.91 10.98 -7.45
N ILE A 21 2.07 9.73 -7.04
CA ILE A 21 3.40 9.10 -6.86
C ILE A 21 4.13 9.01 -8.21
N ILE A 22 3.41 8.62 -9.26
CA ILE A 22 3.97 8.51 -10.61
C ILE A 22 4.40 9.88 -11.15
N GLU A 23 3.60 10.93 -10.94
CA GLU A 23 3.93 12.28 -11.38
C GLU A 23 5.16 12.85 -10.68
N GLU A 24 5.37 12.51 -9.40
CA GLU A 24 6.49 13.00 -8.60
C GLU A 24 7.78 12.20 -8.83
N VAL A 25 7.69 10.87 -8.94
CA VAL A 25 8.86 9.97 -8.98
C VAL A 25 9.21 9.49 -10.39
N GLY A 26 8.23 9.45 -11.30
CA GLY A 26 8.37 8.85 -12.63
C GLY A 26 8.25 7.32 -12.62
N THR A 27 8.13 6.73 -13.82
CA THR A 27 8.04 5.28 -14.02
C THR A 27 9.30 4.72 -14.69
N PRO A 28 9.67 3.45 -14.41
CA PRO A 28 9.00 2.50 -13.50
C PRO A 28 9.32 2.76 -12.02
N VAL A 29 8.34 2.49 -11.14
CA VAL A 29 8.49 2.62 -9.68
C VAL A 29 7.82 1.44 -8.96
N TYR A 30 8.43 0.99 -7.85
CA TYR A 30 7.82 0.05 -6.92
C TYR A 30 7.16 0.81 -5.77
N ILE A 31 5.92 0.44 -5.45
CA ILE A 31 5.13 1.08 -4.39
C ILE A 31 4.75 0.00 -3.37
N TYR A 32 5.03 0.28 -2.10
CA TYR A 32 4.71 -0.61 -0.98
C TYR A 32 3.82 0.10 0.04
N SER A 33 2.88 -0.63 0.64
CA SER A 33 2.13 -0.15 1.80
C SER A 33 2.84 -0.57 3.09
N ALA A 34 3.27 0.41 3.87
CA ALA A 34 3.84 0.16 5.20
C ALA A 34 2.81 -0.48 6.13
N LYS A 35 1.53 -0.08 6.02
CA LYS A 35 0.44 -0.66 6.81
C LYS A 35 0.21 -2.14 6.49
N THR A 36 0.34 -2.55 5.23
CA THR A 36 0.27 -3.97 4.83
C THR A 36 1.38 -4.77 5.49
N ILE A 37 2.63 -4.30 5.40
CA ILE A 37 3.79 -5.00 5.96
C ILE A 37 3.63 -5.16 7.48
N ARG A 38 3.33 -4.06 8.19
CA ARG A 38 3.14 -4.10 9.65
C ARG A 38 2.00 -5.01 10.08
N ARG A 39 0.87 -4.99 9.36
CA ARG A 39 -0.26 -5.89 9.65
C ARG A 39 0.13 -7.34 9.49
N HIS A 40 0.83 -7.69 8.41
CA HIS A 40 1.25 -9.08 8.18
C HIS A 40 2.24 -9.55 9.24
N TYR A 41 3.18 -8.68 9.64
CA TYR A 41 4.07 -8.96 10.77
C TYR A 41 3.29 -9.24 12.05
N LYS A 42 2.34 -8.36 12.41
CA LYS A 42 1.56 -8.50 13.63
C LYS A 42 0.70 -9.78 13.66
N VAL A 43 0.04 -10.11 12.55
CA VAL A 43 -0.73 -11.37 12.43
C VAL A 43 0.17 -12.59 12.63
N PHE A 44 1.40 -12.53 12.10
CA PHE A 44 2.38 -13.58 12.31
C PHE A 44 2.78 -13.67 13.78
N GLU A 45 3.20 -12.57 14.41
CA GLU A 45 3.57 -12.50 15.83
C GLU A 45 2.48 -13.02 16.78
N GLU A 46 1.22 -12.59 16.57
CA GLU A 46 0.06 -13.00 17.36
C GLU A 46 -0.23 -14.51 17.27
N SER A 47 0.24 -15.20 16.23
CA SER A 47 0.06 -16.64 16.09
C SER A 47 1.01 -17.47 16.97
N PHE A 48 2.03 -16.84 17.56
CA PHE A 48 3.06 -17.50 18.38
C PHE A 48 3.13 -16.99 19.82
N SER A 49 2.15 -16.19 20.26
CA SER A 49 2.00 -15.69 21.64
C SER A 49 0.76 -16.29 22.29
#